data_AF-A0A285IUF2-F1
#
_entry.id   AF-A0A285IUF2-F1
#
_cell.length_a   1.000
_cell.length_b   1.000
_cell.length_c   1.000
_cell.angle_alpha   90.00
_cell.angle_beta   90.00
_cell.angle_gamma   90.00
#
_symmetry.space_group_name_H-M   'P 1'
#
loop_
_entity.id
_entity.type
_entity.pdbx_description
1 polymer ?
#
loop_
_entity_poly.entity_id
_entity_poly.type
_entity_poly.pdbx_seq_one_letter_code
_entity_poly.pdbx_strand_id
1 'polypeptide(L)'
;MLIVRHRRATLVGGAAVLVILALAHRGALLLAAAVALTLLAWYLAERPRTPSMPGFTTPRGPALILAGLAHFALIAACLSLGLGLAGPDRTAWVVLLIATLTPLPFYGYGLWHGTGVTFTPTGVRADKLAGTLFYPWSALAETQPRNDLDGEITVAFLEEPETTGRPANHDTLIFDKTSAAFVAAALRFYAAHPAERPKIGTPEAYRRLIAGIAAEPDRPLPAPTPRPATRDTAIGLTVIAAATTIGLWTAWHLTGHGLIALLPQVMLLPALFGIALIIRARATP
;
A
#
# COMPACT_ATOMS: atom_id res chain seq x y z
N MET A 1 8.04 2.10 19.42
CA MET A 1 7.32 0.83 19.70
C MET A 1 5.79 0.99 19.82
N LEU A 2 5.26 2.12 20.31
CA LEU A 2 3.81 2.38 20.50
C LEU A 2 2.95 2.35 19.21
N ILE A 3 3.49 2.83 18.07
CA ILE A 3 2.75 2.92 16.79
C ILE A 3 2.42 1.53 16.20
N VAL A 4 3.34 0.58 16.32
CA VAL A 4 3.12 -0.81 15.87
C VAL A 4 2.02 -1.47 16.71
N ARG A 5 1.96 -1.17 18.01
CA ARG A 5 0.95 -1.73 18.92
C ARG A 5 -0.46 -1.26 18.57
N HIS A 6 -0.62 0.01 18.18
CA HIS A 6 -1.94 0.56 17.80
C HIS A 6 -2.44 -0.03 16.48
N ARG A 7 -1.60 -0.14 15.44
CA ARG A 7 -2.00 -0.78 14.17
C ARG A 7 -2.48 -2.21 14.35
N ARG A 8 -1.79 -2.99 15.17
CA ARG A 8 -2.18 -4.37 15.49
C ARG A 8 -3.55 -4.42 16.16
N ALA A 9 -3.78 -3.55 17.14
CA ALA A 9 -5.08 -3.47 17.82
C ALA A 9 -6.20 -3.07 16.85
N THR A 10 -5.98 -2.12 15.94
CA THR A 10 -6.97 -1.71 14.94
C THR A 10 -7.28 -2.83 13.95
N LEU A 11 -6.27 -3.54 13.45
CA LEU A 11 -6.48 -4.65 12.50
C LEU A 11 -7.16 -5.84 13.17
N VAL A 12 -6.68 -6.26 14.34
CA VAL A 12 -7.26 -7.40 15.09
C VAL A 12 -8.67 -7.05 15.56
N GLY A 13 -8.87 -5.87 16.14
CA GLY A 13 -10.18 -5.40 16.57
C GLY A 13 -11.16 -5.24 15.41
N GLY A 14 -10.72 -4.63 14.30
CA GLY A 14 -11.53 -4.48 13.09
C GLY A 14 -11.91 -5.82 12.46
N ALA A 15 -10.94 -6.74 12.31
CA ALA A 15 -11.20 -8.08 11.80
C ALA A 15 -12.14 -8.87 12.73
N ALA A 16 -11.93 -8.81 14.05
CA ALA A 16 -12.80 -9.49 15.01
C ALA A 16 -14.24 -8.95 14.96
N VAL A 17 -14.41 -7.62 14.93
CA VAL A 17 -15.74 -6.99 14.79
C VAL A 17 -16.39 -7.39 13.47
N LEU A 18 -15.65 -7.40 12.35
CA LEU A 18 -16.17 -7.83 11.05
C LEU A 18 -16.61 -9.30 11.08
N VAL A 19 -15.85 -10.19 11.70
CA VAL A 19 -16.23 -11.61 11.85
C VAL A 19 -17.48 -11.77 12.73
N ILE A 20 -17.55 -11.08 13.87
CA ILE A 20 -18.71 -11.11 14.77
C ILE A 20 -19.97 -10.58 14.05
N LEU A 21 -19.85 -9.45 13.36
CA LEU A 21 -20.95 -8.86 12.60
C LEU A 21 -21.38 -9.77 11.45
N ALA A 22 -20.43 -10.36 10.74
CA ALA A 22 -20.72 -11.27 9.65
C ALA A 22 -21.50 -12.51 10.16
N LEU A 23 -21.21 -13.00 11.36
CA LEU A 23 -21.96 -14.08 12.00
C LEU A 23 -23.38 -13.66 12.46
N ALA A 24 -23.66 -12.35 12.57
CA ALA A 24 -24.88 -11.79 13.17
C ALA A 24 -26.00 -11.33 12.19
N HIS A 25 -25.98 -11.77 10.92
CA HIS A 25 -27.03 -11.52 9.89
C HIS A 25 -27.06 -10.13 9.18
N ARG A 26 -27.84 -10.05 8.08
CA ARG A 26 -27.79 -9.11 6.91
C ARG A 26 -27.55 -7.60 7.16
N GLY A 27 -27.82 -7.07 8.36
CA GLY A 27 -27.51 -5.66 8.71
C GLY A 27 -26.02 -5.35 8.80
N ALA A 28 -25.18 -6.38 8.93
CA ALA A 28 -23.73 -6.29 9.07
C ALA A 28 -23.00 -5.68 7.86
N LEU A 29 -23.51 -5.87 6.64
CA LEU A 29 -22.90 -5.35 5.42
C LEU A 29 -23.01 -3.82 5.33
N LEU A 30 -24.17 -3.26 5.70
CA LEU A 30 -24.38 -1.80 5.73
C LEU A 30 -23.53 -1.15 6.82
N LEU A 31 -23.36 -1.82 7.96
CA LEU A 31 -22.49 -1.34 9.02
C LEU A 31 -21.01 -1.41 8.62
N ALA A 32 -20.56 -2.49 7.97
CA ALA A 32 -19.20 -2.60 7.44
C ALA A 32 -18.90 -1.53 6.38
N ALA A 33 -19.85 -1.27 5.48
CA ALA A 33 -19.75 -0.20 4.49
C ALA A 33 -19.70 1.19 5.15
N ALA A 34 -20.55 1.46 6.14
CA ALA A 34 -20.56 2.72 6.88
C ALA A 34 -19.25 2.94 7.66
N VAL A 35 -18.69 1.89 8.27
CA VAL A 35 -17.38 1.94 8.95
C VAL A 35 -16.27 2.20 7.94
N ALA A 36 -16.25 1.51 6.80
CA ALA A 36 -15.26 1.74 5.75
C ALA A 36 -15.31 3.18 5.20
N LEU A 37 -16.52 3.72 4.96
CA LEU A 37 -16.72 5.09 4.52
C LEU A 37 -16.30 6.13 5.58
N THR A 38 -16.59 5.88 6.86
CA THR A 38 -16.17 6.76 7.95
C THR A 38 -14.64 6.80 8.09
N LEU A 39 -13.99 5.64 7.96
CA LEU A 39 -12.53 5.54 7.99
C LEU A 39 -11.88 6.17 6.74
N LEU A 40 -12.54 6.12 5.58
CA LEU A 40 -12.12 6.82 4.37
C LEU A 40 -12.25 8.35 4.50
N ALA A 41 -13.36 8.84 5.06
CA ALA A 41 -13.56 10.26 5.33
C ALA A 41 -12.52 10.80 6.33
N TRP A 42 -12.20 10.02 7.36
CA TRP A 42 -11.11 10.34 8.29
C TRP A 42 -9.74 10.35 7.60
N TYR A 43 -9.48 9.43 6.67
CA TYR A 43 -8.24 9.41 5.88
C TYR A 43 -8.06 10.68 5.05
N LEU A 44 -9.10 11.14 4.36
CA LEU A 44 -9.08 12.36 3.55
C LEU A 44 -8.91 13.63 4.40
N ALA A 45 -9.31 13.59 5.68
CA ALA A 45 -9.19 14.72 6.60
C ALA A 45 -7.79 14.88 7.21
N GLU A 46 -6.93 13.85 7.18
CA GLU A 46 -5.60 13.92 7.78
C GLU A 46 -4.60 14.66 6.88
N ARG A 47 -4.15 15.84 7.34
CA ARG A 47 -3.09 16.65 6.71
C ARG A 47 -1.72 15.92 6.64
N PRO A 48 -0.81 16.34 5.72
CA PRO A 48 0.58 15.90 5.73
C PRO A 48 1.17 16.03 7.13
N ARG A 49 1.82 14.97 7.63
CA ARG A 49 2.44 14.98 8.96
C ARG A 49 3.94 15.21 8.81
N THR A 50 4.51 16.00 9.71
CA THR A 50 5.95 16.18 9.79
C THR A 50 6.64 14.85 10.15
N PRO A 51 7.85 14.58 9.63
CA PRO A 51 8.61 13.39 9.99
C PRO A 51 8.78 13.26 11.52
N SER A 52 8.59 12.06 12.07
CA SER A 52 8.63 11.84 13.52
C SER A 52 10.03 11.44 14.01
N MET A 53 10.52 12.08 15.08
CA MET A 53 11.78 11.79 15.77
C MET A 53 11.76 10.54 16.69
N PRO A 54 12.87 9.80 16.92
CA PRO A 54 14.25 9.98 16.42
C PRO A 54 14.48 9.35 15.04
N GLY A 55 15.05 10.12 14.11
CA GLY A 55 15.23 9.76 12.69
C GLY A 55 14.13 10.32 11.81
N PHE A 56 14.39 10.63 10.55
CA PHE A 56 13.33 11.10 9.65
C PHE A 56 12.51 9.91 9.18
N THR A 57 11.43 9.63 9.91
CA THR A 57 10.47 8.57 9.55
C THR A 57 9.25 9.17 8.89
N THR A 58 8.93 8.70 7.69
CA THR A 58 7.69 9.05 7.01
C THR A 58 6.50 8.45 7.76
N PRO A 59 5.42 9.20 8.01
CA PRO A 59 4.20 8.66 8.61
C PRO A 59 3.65 7.50 7.77
N ARG A 60 3.31 6.39 8.42
CA ARG A 60 2.72 5.24 7.72
C ARG A 60 1.25 5.53 7.39
N GLY A 61 0.95 5.67 6.11
CA GLY A 61 -0.39 5.91 5.58
C GLY A 61 -1.44 4.89 6.02
N PRO A 62 -2.68 5.30 6.35
CA PRO A 62 -3.74 4.36 6.70
C PRO A 62 -4.35 3.69 5.46
N ALA A 63 -4.04 4.13 4.23
CA ALA A 63 -4.60 3.57 2.99
C ALA A 63 -4.52 2.04 2.93
N LEU A 64 -3.37 1.47 3.31
CA LEU A 64 -3.18 0.02 3.35
C LEU A 64 -4.05 -0.66 4.42
N ILE A 65 -4.26 -0.01 5.58
CA ILE A 65 -5.18 -0.51 6.61
C ILE A 65 -6.61 -0.52 6.08
N LEU A 66 -7.03 0.57 5.40
CA LEU A 66 -8.38 0.65 4.80
C LEU A 66 -8.58 -0.43 3.75
N ALA A 67 -7.61 -0.63 2.86
CA ALA A 67 -7.64 -1.70 1.87
C ALA A 67 -7.72 -3.08 2.54
N GLY A 68 -6.96 -3.30 3.61
CA GLY A 68 -7.05 -4.52 4.41
C GLY A 68 -8.41 -4.74 5.03
N LEU A 69 -9.00 -3.72 5.67
CA LEU A 69 -10.32 -3.80 6.29
C LEU A 69 -11.41 -4.09 5.26
N ALA A 70 -11.39 -3.42 4.11
CA ALA A 70 -12.30 -3.70 3.01
C ALA A 70 -12.16 -5.16 2.53
N HIS A 71 -10.93 -5.66 2.41
CA HIS A 71 -10.70 -7.04 2.00
C HIS A 71 -11.17 -8.05 3.07
N PHE A 72 -10.93 -7.78 4.36
CA PHE A 72 -11.46 -8.61 5.44
C PHE A 72 -12.98 -8.61 5.49
N ALA A 73 -13.63 -7.47 5.21
CA ALA A 73 -15.09 -7.38 5.11
C ALA A 73 -15.61 -8.26 3.96
N LEU A 74 -14.92 -8.28 2.82
CA LEU A 74 -15.24 -9.19 1.70
C LEU A 74 -15.09 -10.67 2.09
N ILE A 75 -14.00 -11.04 2.77
CA ILE A 75 -13.80 -12.41 3.28
C ILE A 75 -14.93 -12.80 4.22
N ALA A 76 -15.28 -11.91 5.15
CA ALA A 76 -16.34 -12.14 6.12
C ALA A 76 -17.70 -12.31 5.43
N ALA A 77 -18.00 -11.49 4.40
CA ALA A 77 -19.20 -11.64 3.59
C ALA A 77 -19.22 -13.00 2.86
N CYS A 78 -18.09 -13.43 2.29
CA CYS A 78 -17.98 -14.74 1.65
C CYS A 78 -18.24 -15.89 2.62
N LEU A 79 -17.69 -15.81 3.84
CA LEU A 79 -17.93 -16.80 4.89
C LEU A 79 -19.41 -16.84 5.30
N SER A 80 -20.01 -15.69 5.58
CA SER A 80 -21.40 -15.63 6.05
C SER A 80 -22.43 -16.06 5.03
N LEU A 81 -22.21 -15.72 3.76
CA LEU A 81 -23.09 -16.12 2.68
C LEU A 81 -22.85 -17.58 2.27
N GLY A 82 -21.60 -18.05 2.32
CA GLY A 82 -21.22 -19.39 1.88
C GLY A 82 -21.46 -20.51 2.89
N LEU A 83 -21.32 -20.26 4.19
CA LEU A 83 -21.42 -21.30 5.24
C LEU A 83 -22.84 -21.85 5.43
N GLY A 84 -23.87 -21.10 5.04
CA GLY A 84 -25.27 -21.53 5.15
C GLY A 84 -25.78 -22.38 3.98
N LEU A 85 -24.96 -22.63 2.95
CA LEU A 85 -25.40 -23.27 1.72
C LEU A 85 -25.03 -24.76 1.68
N ALA A 86 -25.96 -25.59 1.20
CA ALA A 86 -25.77 -27.00 0.93
C ALA A 86 -25.72 -27.27 -0.58
N GLY A 87 -25.13 -28.40 -0.99
CA GLY A 87 -25.09 -28.82 -2.39
C GLY A 87 -24.04 -28.09 -3.25
N PRO A 88 -24.21 -28.06 -4.59
CA PRO A 88 -23.19 -27.60 -5.55
C PRO A 88 -22.77 -26.13 -5.35
N ASP A 89 -23.63 -25.31 -4.75
CA ASP A 89 -23.34 -23.91 -4.43
C ASP A 89 -22.20 -23.77 -3.40
N ARG A 90 -22.05 -24.75 -2.50
CA ARG A 90 -20.99 -24.73 -1.48
C ARG A 90 -19.60 -24.74 -2.12
N THR A 91 -19.42 -25.51 -3.19
CA THR A 91 -18.15 -25.55 -3.94
C THR A 91 -17.86 -24.18 -4.55
N ALA A 92 -18.89 -23.50 -5.07
CA ALA A 92 -18.78 -22.16 -5.62
C ALA A 92 -18.18 -21.16 -4.61
N TRP A 93 -18.76 -21.15 -3.41
CA TRP A 93 -18.33 -20.28 -2.32
C TRP A 93 -16.94 -20.62 -1.77
N VAL A 94 -16.57 -21.89 -1.70
CA VAL A 94 -15.24 -22.30 -1.23
C VAL A 94 -14.16 -21.80 -2.18
N VAL A 95 -14.36 -21.91 -3.50
CA VAL A 95 -13.42 -21.38 -4.50
C VAL A 95 -13.31 -19.86 -4.39
N LEU A 96 -14.43 -19.15 -4.29
CA LEU A 96 -14.44 -17.69 -4.13
C LEU A 96 -13.69 -17.27 -2.85
N LEU A 97 -13.91 -17.98 -1.75
CA LEU A 97 -13.20 -17.75 -0.50
C LEU A 97 -11.69 -17.97 -0.65
N ILE A 98 -11.26 -19.08 -1.26
CA ILE A 98 -9.85 -19.36 -1.53
C ILE A 98 -9.23 -18.27 -2.41
N ALA A 99 -9.92 -17.87 -3.48
CA ALA A 99 -9.49 -16.80 -4.36
C ALA A 99 -9.32 -15.47 -3.60
N THR A 100 -10.21 -15.19 -2.64
CA THR A 100 -10.16 -13.98 -1.79
C THR A 100 -9.05 -14.08 -0.73
N LEU A 101 -8.72 -15.26 -0.23
CA LEU A 101 -7.61 -15.44 0.73
C LEU A 101 -6.23 -15.38 0.05
N THR A 102 -6.15 -15.75 -1.24
CA THR A 102 -4.89 -15.87 -1.99
C THR A 102 -4.02 -14.60 -1.99
N PRO A 103 -4.55 -13.36 -2.03
CA PRO A 103 -3.72 -12.17 -2.00
C PRO A 103 -3.07 -11.88 -0.62
N LEU A 104 -3.60 -12.40 0.49
CA LEU A 104 -3.14 -12.05 1.85
C LEU A 104 -1.63 -12.24 2.10
N PRO A 105 -0.98 -13.33 1.64
CA PRO A 105 0.46 -13.50 1.82
C PRO A 105 1.31 -12.42 1.14
N PHE A 106 0.79 -11.75 0.11
CA PHE A 106 1.55 -10.77 -0.68
C PHE A 106 1.58 -9.37 -0.06
N TYR A 107 0.61 -9.02 0.78
CA TYR A 107 0.55 -7.69 1.39
C TYR A 107 0.23 -7.72 2.90
N GLY A 108 0.08 -8.89 3.50
CA GLY A 108 -0.17 -9.07 4.93
C GLY A 108 0.94 -8.51 5.81
N TYR A 109 2.20 -8.61 5.36
CA TYR A 109 3.33 -7.95 6.04
C TYR A 109 3.13 -6.43 6.09
N GLY A 110 2.76 -5.83 4.96
CA GLY A 110 2.48 -4.42 4.80
C GLY A 110 1.26 -3.97 5.60
N LEU A 111 0.20 -4.78 5.68
CA LEU A 111 -0.91 -4.49 6.59
C LEU A 111 -0.42 -4.32 8.02
N TRP A 112 0.38 -5.29 8.47
CA TRP A 112 0.84 -5.38 9.85
C TRP A 112 1.85 -4.27 10.21
N HIS A 113 2.81 -4.00 9.33
CA HIS A 113 3.90 -3.07 9.61
C HIS A 113 3.65 -1.68 9.02
N GLY A 114 2.90 -1.58 7.93
CA GLY A 114 2.76 -0.39 7.07
C GLY A 114 3.89 -0.27 6.06
N THR A 115 3.80 0.74 5.20
CA THR A 115 4.87 1.16 4.30
C THR A 115 5.44 2.50 4.75
N GLY A 116 6.71 2.74 4.45
CA GLY A 116 7.37 4.01 4.78
C GLY A 116 8.88 3.94 4.65
N VAL A 117 9.50 5.08 4.86
CA VAL A 117 10.96 5.25 4.85
C VAL A 117 11.40 5.85 6.18
N THR A 118 12.49 5.32 6.72
CA THR A 118 13.16 5.86 7.91
C THR A 118 14.62 6.11 7.58
N PHE A 119 15.06 7.36 7.73
CA PHE A 119 16.46 7.72 7.69
C PHE A 119 17.08 7.61 9.09
N THR A 120 18.20 6.90 9.20
CA THR A 120 19.00 6.78 10.41
C THR A 120 20.45 7.17 10.12
N PRO A 121 21.28 7.42 11.16
CA PRO A 121 22.72 7.62 10.97
C PRO A 121 23.45 6.46 10.26
N THR A 122 22.90 5.24 10.34
CA THR A 122 23.52 4.03 9.76
C THR A 122 23.07 3.74 8.34
N GLY A 123 21.87 4.18 7.95
CA GLY A 123 21.37 3.96 6.60
C GLY A 123 19.95 4.45 6.38
N VAL A 124 19.35 3.92 5.32
CA VAL A 124 17.94 4.14 4.98
C VAL A 124 17.21 2.82 5.14
N ARG A 125 16.13 2.81 5.90
CA ARG A 125 15.23 1.66 5.99
C ARG A 125 13.96 1.96 5.20
N ALA A 126 13.56 1.05 4.33
CA ALA A 126 12.28 1.12 3.61
C ALA A 126 11.39 -0.07 3.99
N ASP A 127 10.26 0.21 4.64
CA ASP A 127 9.23 -0.78 4.91
C ASP A 127 8.32 -0.93 3.67
N LYS A 128 8.19 -2.16 3.16
CA LYS A 128 7.47 -2.52 1.92
C LYS A 128 6.25 -3.40 2.23
N LEU A 129 5.42 -3.64 1.21
CA LEU A 129 4.22 -4.50 1.33
C LEU A 129 4.53 -5.94 1.76
N ALA A 130 5.68 -6.46 1.35
CA ALA A 130 6.05 -7.87 1.52
C ALA A 130 7.41 -8.06 2.24
N GLY A 131 7.93 -7.03 2.90
CA GLY A 131 9.20 -7.11 3.60
C GLY A 131 9.79 -5.74 3.94
N THR A 132 11.07 -5.73 4.27
CA THR A 132 11.85 -4.52 4.55
C THR A 132 13.16 -4.56 3.80
N LEU A 133 13.60 -3.37 3.40
CA LEU A 133 14.91 -3.15 2.80
C LEU A 133 15.70 -2.22 3.72
N PHE A 134 16.98 -2.51 3.89
CA PHE A 134 17.91 -1.63 4.56
C PHE A 134 19.08 -1.34 3.62
N TYR A 135 19.32 -0.05 3.40
CA TYR A 135 20.40 0.47 2.57
C TYR A 135 21.43 1.11 3.51
N PRO A 136 22.53 0.41 3.84
CA PRO A 136 23.66 1.04 4.50
C PRO A 136 24.10 2.26 3.69
N TRP A 137 24.52 3.34 4.35
CA TRP A 137 24.98 4.52 3.62
C TRP A 137 26.19 4.23 2.71
N SER A 138 26.99 3.21 3.02
CA SER A 138 28.11 2.74 2.20
C SER A 138 27.67 2.01 0.92
N ALA A 139 26.47 1.41 0.92
CA ALA A 139 25.92 0.69 -0.23
C ALA A 139 25.25 1.65 -1.24
N LEU A 140 24.99 2.90 -0.85
CA LEU A 140 24.34 3.88 -1.70
C LEU A 140 25.36 4.59 -2.62
N ALA A 141 24.98 4.82 -3.87
CA ALA A 141 25.76 5.68 -4.74
C ALA A 141 25.81 7.12 -4.19
N GLU A 142 26.95 7.79 -4.30
CA GLU A 142 27.10 9.18 -3.83
C GLU A 142 26.12 10.12 -4.56
N THR A 143 25.95 9.90 -5.86
CA THR A 143 24.95 10.60 -6.67
C THR A 143 23.65 9.81 -6.67
N GLN A 144 22.63 10.37 -6.04
CA GLN A 144 21.27 9.81 -6.04
C GLN A 144 20.42 10.50 -7.11
N PRO A 145 19.58 9.75 -7.84
CA PRO A 145 18.73 10.33 -8.87
C PRO A 145 17.70 11.28 -8.23
N ARG A 146 17.18 12.20 -9.05
CA ARG A 146 16.07 13.05 -8.63
C ARG A 146 14.78 12.23 -8.57
N ASN A 147 13.82 12.74 -7.80
CA ASN A 147 12.50 12.13 -7.66
C ASN A 147 11.84 11.95 -9.02
N ASP A 148 11.09 10.84 -9.16
CA ASP A 148 10.20 10.63 -10.29
C ASP A 148 8.97 11.57 -10.17
N LEU A 149 8.30 11.85 -11.28
CA LEU A 149 7.06 12.65 -11.32
C LEU A 149 5.94 12.00 -10.50
N ASP A 150 5.97 10.67 -10.38
CA ASP A 150 4.98 9.88 -9.65
C ASP A 150 5.11 9.96 -8.12
N GLY A 151 6.09 10.70 -7.62
CA GLY A 151 6.41 10.73 -6.19
C GLY A 151 7.11 9.46 -5.69
N GLU A 152 7.44 8.54 -6.58
CA GLU A 152 8.32 7.40 -6.32
C GLU A 152 9.79 7.86 -6.41
N ILE A 153 10.64 7.28 -5.57
CA ILE A 153 12.08 7.61 -5.55
C ILE A 153 12.85 6.35 -5.84
N THR A 154 13.51 6.31 -6.99
CA THR A 154 14.50 5.28 -7.29
C THR A 154 15.78 5.57 -6.52
N VAL A 155 16.38 4.55 -5.94
CA VAL A 155 17.59 4.58 -5.14
C VAL A 155 18.69 4.01 -6.01
N ALA A 156 19.76 4.78 -6.20
CA ALA A 156 20.97 4.27 -6.83
C ALA A 156 21.85 3.61 -5.76
N PHE A 157 22.25 2.36 -5.97
CA PHE A 157 23.10 1.63 -5.03
C PHE A 157 24.26 0.95 -5.76
N LEU A 158 25.38 0.85 -5.06
CA LEU A 158 26.61 0.18 -5.48
C LEU A 158 26.61 -1.29 -5.03
N GLU A 159 25.94 -1.58 -3.91
CA GLU A 159 25.81 -2.91 -3.33
C GLU A 159 24.33 -3.23 -3.08
N GLU A 160 23.97 -4.51 -3.15
CA GLU A 160 22.59 -4.93 -2.92
C GLU A 160 22.13 -4.59 -1.50
N PRO A 161 20.89 -4.08 -1.31
CA PRO A 161 20.38 -3.78 0.00
C PRO A 161 20.16 -5.05 0.84
N GLU A 162 20.31 -4.91 2.15
CA GLU A 162 19.92 -5.97 3.09
C GLU A 162 18.40 -6.13 3.07
N THR A 163 17.94 -7.37 2.89
CA THR A 163 16.50 -7.65 2.73
C THR A 163 15.99 -8.54 3.86
N THR A 164 14.76 -8.29 4.31
CA THR A 164 14.02 -9.20 5.19
C THR A 164 12.62 -9.39 4.61
N GLY A 165 12.24 -10.63 4.32
CA GLY A 165 11.00 -10.95 3.61
C GLY A 165 11.22 -11.03 2.09
N ARG A 166 10.20 -10.67 1.30
CA ARG A 166 10.22 -10.73 -0.17
C ARG A 166 9.73 -9.41 -0.78
N PRO A 167 10.45 -8.30 -0.60
CA PRO A 167 10.06 -7.03 -1.19
C PRO A 167 10.04 -7.14 -2.73
N ALA A 168 8.93 -6.74 -3.35
CA ALA A 168 8.73 -6.90 -4.80
C ALA A 168 9.59 -5.94 -5.66
N ASN A 169 10.17 -4.90 -5.06
CA ASN A 169 11.09 -3.99 -5.73
C ASN A 169 12.13 -3.45 -4.74
N HIS A 170 13.40 -3.54 -5.12
CA HIS A 170 14.57 -3.16 -4.34
C HIS A 170 15.06 -1.73 -4.61
N ASP A 171 14.72 -1.12 -5.74
CA ASP A 171 15.25 0.19 -6.11
C ASP A 171 14.33 1.34 -5.70
N THR A 172 13.04 1.10 -5.48
CA THR A 172 12.09 2.18 -5.27
C THR A 172 11.88 2.43 -3.78
N LEU A 173 11.59 3.66 -3.35
CA LEU A 173 11.08 3.97 -2.02
C LEU A 173 9.58 4.26 -2.09
N ILE A 174 8.80 3.66 -1.18
CA ILE A 174 7.36 3.89 -1.07
C ILE A 174 7.08 4.49 0.30
N PHE A 175 6.42 5.64 0.32
CA PHE A 175 6.04 6.35 1.54
C PHE A 175 4.74 7.11 1.29
N ASP A 176 4.08 7.51 2.38
CA ASP A 176 2.85 8.29 2.33
C ASP A 176 3.02 9.55 3.20
N LYS A 177 2.20 10.58 2.96
CA LYS A 177 2.07 11.79 3.79
C LYS A 177 3.34 12.63 3.97
N THR A 178 4.41 12.35 3.25
CA THR A 178 5.65 13.15 3.20
C THR A 178 5.93 13.51 1.74
N SER A 179 6.43 14.73 1.48
CA SER A 179 6.73 15.13 0.10
C SER A 179 7.89 14.32 -0.48
N ALA A 180 7.75 13.87 -1.73
CA ALA A 180 8.82 13.17 -2.43
C ALA A 180 10.07 14.03 -2.56
N ALA A 181 9.90 15.35 -2.75
CA ALA A 181 11.01 16.31 -2.74
C ALA A 181 11.81 16.25 -1.44
N PHE A 182 11.17 16.13 -0.28
CA PHE A 182 11.87 16.02 1.01
C PHE A 182 12.66 14.72 1.13
N VAL A 183 12.04 13.58 0.82
CA VAL A 183 12.72 12.27 0.90
C VAL A 183 13.89 12.22 -0.07
N ALA A 184 13.73 12.72 -1.30
CA ALA A 184 14.79 12.74 -2.30
C ALA A 184 15.93 13.70 -1.92
N ALA A 185 15.61 14.89 -1.39
CA ALA A 185 16.60 15.83 -0.90
C ALA A 185 17.39 15.26 0.29
N ALA A 186 16.72 14.60 1.24
CA ALA A 186 17.37 13.91 2.35
C ALA A 186 18.32 12.82 1.87
N LEU A 187 17.85 11.96 0.96
CA LEU A 187 18.65 10.87 0.38
C LEU A 187 19.90 11.41 -0.33
N ARG A 188 19.75 12.40 -1.23
CA ARG A 188 20.87 13.06 -1.91
C ARG A 188 21.85 13.69 -0.93
N PHE A 189 21.33 14.48 0.01
CA PHE A 189 22.16 15.24 0.93
C PHE A 189 23.02 14.31 1.80
N TYR A 190 22.43 13.29 2.41
CA TYR A 190 23.16 12.40 3.32
C TYR A 190 24.02 11.35 2.61
N ALA A 191 23.69 10.99 1.36
CA ALA A 191 24.60 10.23 0.52
C ALA A 191 25.90 11.01 0.30
N ALA A 192 25.80 12.28 -0.14
CA ALA A 192 26.94 13.14 -0.43
C ALA A 192 27.67 13.72 0.80
N HIS A 193 27.05 13.76 1.99
CA HIS A 193 27.64 14.37 3.19
C HIS A 193 27.72 13.39 4.38
N PRO A 194 28.69 12.45 4.39
CA PRO A 194 28.84 11.47 5.46
C PRO A 194 28.93 12.06 6.87
N ALA A 195 29.63 13.19 7.02
CA ALA A 195 29.82 13.87 8.30
C ALA A 195 28.52 14.41 8.91
N GLU A 196 27.45 14.55 8.13
CA GLU A 196 26.16 15.08 8.59
C GLU A 196 25.17 13.98 9.01
N ARG A 197 25.46 12.70 8.71
CA ARG A 197 24.59 11.55 9.05
C ARG A 197 24.32 11.40 10.55
N PRO A 198 25.27 11.67 11.48
CA PRO A 198 25.00 11.63 12.92
C PRO A 198 23.92 12.62 13.37
N LYS A 199 23.66 13.67 12.59
CA LYS A 199 22.64 14.69 12.89
C LYS A 199 21.26 14.31 12.33
N ILE A 200 21.13 13.16 11.66
CA ILE A 200 19.83 12.72 11.12
C ILE A 200 18.79 12.66 12.24
N GLY A 201 17.66 13.31 11.97
CA GLY A 201 16.59 13.51 12.93
C GLY A 201 16.63 14.89 13.59
N THR A 202 17.78 15.47 13.92
CA THR A 202 17.75 16.68 14.78
C THR A 202 16.96 17.84 14.13
N PRO A 203 16.37 18.76 14.93
CA PRO A 203 15.64 19.92 14.39
C PRO A 203 16.49 20.78 13.44
N GLU A 204 17.80 20.83 13.66
CA GLU A 204 18.78 21.54 12.82
C GLU A 204 18.90 20.88 11.45
N ALA A 205 19.05 19.55 11.43
CA ALA A 205 19.08 18.76 10.22
C ALA A 205 17.78 18.93 9.42
N TYR A 206 16.62 18.91 10.09
CA TYR A 206 15.32 19.10 9.45
C TYR A 206 15.21 20.48 8.80
N ARG A 207 15.52 21.55 9.55
CA ARG A 207 15.49 22.92 9.04
C ARG A 207 16.40 23.11 7.84
N ARG A 208 17.60 22.52 7.86
CA ARG A 208 18.54 22.58 6.75
C ARG A 208 17.99 21.91 5.50
N LEU A 209 17.39 20.73 5.62
CA LEU A 209 16.80 20.04 4.48
C LEU A 209 15.66 20.84 3.87
N ILE A 210 14.78 21.42 4.69
CA ILE A 210 13.69 22.28 4.22
C ILE A 210 14.23 23.52 3.49
N ALA A 211 15.26 24.17 4.04
CA ALA A 211 15.91 25.29 3.38
C ALA A 211 16.58 24.88 2.05
N GLY A 212 17.21 23.71 2.00
CA GLY A 212 17.84 23.17 0.79
C GLY A 212 16.81 22.88 -0.31
N ILE A 213 15.64 22.35 0.03
CA ILE A 213 14.55 22.12 -0.92
C ILE A 213 14.04 23.45 -1.50
N ALA A 214 13.89 24.48 -0.68
CA ALA A 214 13.43 25.80 -1.13
C ALA A 214 14.49 26.53 -1.99
N ALA A 215 15.77 26.25 -1.77
CA ALA A 215 16.89 26.85 -2.48
C ALA A 215 17.28 26.10 -3.77
N GLU A 216 16.83 24.85 -3.94
CA GLU A 216 17.11 24.10 -5.16
C GLU A 216 16.30 24.73 -6.31
N PRO A 217 16.95 25.31 -7.34
CA PRO A 217 16.23 25.96 -8.42
C PRO A 217 15.29 24.96 -9.09
N ASP A 218 14.15 25.46 -9.55
CA ASP A 218 13.09 24.77 -10.30
C ASP A 218 13.64 24.25 -11.64
N ARG A 219 14.62 23.37 -11.55
CA ARG A 219 15.33 22.79 -12.68
C ARG A 219 14.42 21.68 -13.16
N PRO A 220 13.94 21.74 -14.43
CA PRO A 220 12.95 20.81 -14.95
C PRO A 220 13.30 19.40 -14.55
N LEU A 221 12.33 18.70 -13.96
CA LEU A 221 12.47 17.28 -13.72
C LEU A 221 12.85 16.63 -15.06
N PRO A 222 13.82 15.70 -15.08
CA PRO A 222 14.07 14.94 -16.30
C PRO A 222 12.74 14.39 -16.80
N ALA A 223 12.52 14.45 -18.11
CA ALA A 223 11.32 13.86 -18.70
C ALA A 223 11.20 12.43 -18.15
N PRO A 224 10.01 12.02 -17.69
CA PRO A 224 9.81 10.71 -17.13
C PRO A 224 10.39 9.69 -18.10
N THR A 225 11.28 8.85 -17.61
CA THR A 225 11.68 7.68 -18.39
C THR A 225 10.43 6.84 -18.49
N PRO A 226 9.89 6.59 -19.70
CA PRO A 226 8.63 5.87 -19.84
C PRO A 226 8.79 4.55 -19.11
N ARG A 227 8.08 4.39 -17.98
CA ARG A 227 7.96 3.09 -17.36
C ARG A 227 7.41 2.18 -18.45
N PRO A 228 7.91 0.94 -18.56
CA PRO A 228 7.30 -0.01 -19.46
C PRO A 228 5.85 -0.16 -19.01
N ALA A 229 4.93 0.54 -19.71
CA ALA A 229 3.50 0.57 -19.43
C ALA A 229 2.93 -0.85 -19.41
N THR A 230 3.65 -1.79 -20.00
CA THR A 230 3.41 -3.23 -19.98
C THR A 230 3.25 -3.80 -18.59
N ARG A 231 3.97 -3.37 -17.54
CA ARG A 231 3.84 -4.00 -16.21
C ARG A 231 2.52 -3.64 -15.54
N ASP A 232 2.25 -2.36 -15.36
CA ASP A 232 1.03 -1.90 -14.68
C ASP A 232 -0.22 -2.18 -15.53
N THR A 233 -0.09 -2.11 -16.86
CA THR A 233 -1.15 -2.57 -17.78
C THR A 233 -1.36 -4.07 -17.68
N ALA A 234 -0.30 -4.90 -17.62
CA ALA A 234 -0.46 -6.35 -17.46
C ALA A 234 -1.07 -6.70 -16.11
N ILE A 235 -0.67 -6.04 -15.02
CA ILE A 235 -1.27 -6.23 -13.70
C ILE A 235 -2.75 -5.82 -13.75
N GLY A 236 -3.06 -4.63 -14.27
CA GLY A 236 -4.43 -4.13 -14.41
C GLY A 236 -5.30 -5.07 -15.24
N LEU A 237 -4.82 -5.52 -16.40
CA LEU A 237 -5.50 -6.50 -17.25
C LEU A 237 -5.67 -7.86 -16.57
N THR A 238 -4.66 -8.32 -15.83
CA THR A 238 -4.74 -9.59 -15.08
C THR A 238 -5.80 -9.49 -13.98
N VAL A 239 -5.86 -8.37 -13.26
CA VAL A 239 -6.88 -8.13 -12.23
C VAL A 239 -8.28 -8.07 -12.85
N ILE A 240 -8.44 -7.35 -13.98
CA ILE A 240 -9.71 -7.29 -14.70
C ILE A 240 -10.12 -8.68 -15.18
N ALA A 241 -9.22 -9.41 -15.85
CA ALA A 241 -9.49 -10.75 -16.36
C ALA A 241 -9.85 -11.73 -15.24
N ALA A 242 -9.14 -11.69 -14.12
CA ALA A 242 -9.45 -12.50 -12.94
C ALA A 242 -10.82 -12.12 -12.37
N ALA A 243 -11.12 -10.84 -12.20
CA ALA A 243 -12.41 -10.36 -11.68
C ALA A 243 -13.57 -10.73 -12.60
N THR A 244 -13.41 -10.58 -13.93
CA THR A 244 -14.39 -10.98 -14.93
C THR A 244 -14.59 -12.48 -14.94
N THR A 245 -13.51 -13.27 -14.88
CA THR A 245 -13.58 -14.74 -14.85
C THR A 245 -14.31 -15.21 -13.60
N ILE A 246 -13.96 -14.67 -12.43
CA ILE A 246 -14.64 -14.98 -11.16
C ILE A 246 -16.11 -14.55 -11.23
N GLY A 247 -16.40 -13.36 -11.77
CA GLY A 247 -17.76 -12.85 -11.92
C GLY A 247 -18.63 -13.74 -12.84
N LEU A 248 -18.11 -14.10 -14.01
CA LEU A 248 -18.81 -14.98 -14.97
C LEU A 248 -19.02 -16.37 -14.38
N TRP A 249 -17.98 -16.94 -13.75
CA TRP A 249 -18.07 -18.24 -13.11
C TRP A 249 -19.08 -18.24 -11.96
N THR A 250 -19.11 -17.19 -11.15
CA THR A 250 -20.05 -17.06 -10.04
C THR A 250 -21.48 -16.82 -10.54
N ALA A 251 -21.68 -16.03 -11.59
CA ALA A 251 -23.00 -15.85 -12.21
C ALA A 251 -23.52 -17.15 -12.82
N TRP A 252 -22.64 -17.94 -13.45
CA TRP A 252 -22.99 -19.24 -14.00
C TRP A 252 -23.42 -20.23 -12.92
N HIS A 253 -22.70 -20.27 -11.80
CA HIS A 253 -22.99 -21.24 -10.73
C HIS A 253 -24.07 -20.80 -9.75
N LEU A 254 -24.38 -19.50 -9.62
CA LEU A 254 -25.39 -18.99 -8.67
C LEU A 254 -26.68 -18.52 -9.37
N THR A 255 -26.95 -18.98 -10.59
CA THR A 255 -28.17 -18.62 -11.34
C THR A 255 -29.42 -19.08 -10.59
N GLY A 256 -30.33 -18.14 -10.29
CA GLY A 256 -31.55 -18.40 -9.50
C GLY A 256 -31.47 -17.92 -8.04
N HIS A 257 -30.29 -17.54 -7.54
CA HIS A 257 -30.15 -16.95 -6.22
C HIS A 257 -30.25 -15.43 -6.28
N GLY A 258 -31.05 -14.82 -5.41
CA GLY A 258 -31.20 -13.35 -5.32
C GLY A 258 -29.87 -12.61 -5.05
N LEU A 259 -28.81 -13.34 -4.70
CA LEU A 259 -27.45 -12.83 -4.54
C LEU A 259 -26.76 -12.46 -5.86
N ILE A 260 -27.22 -12.97 -7.01
CA ILE A 260 -26.71 -12.54 -8.33
C ILE A 260 -26.83 -11.03 -8.51
N ALA A 261 -27.87 -10.40 -7.93
CA ALA A 261 -28.07 -8.95 -8.03
C ALA A 261 -26.94 -8.14 -7.35
N LEU A 262 -26.22 -8.73 -6.38
CA LEU A 262 -25.12 -8.09 -5.67
C LEU A 262 -23.75 -8.36 -6.31
N LEU A 263 -23.66 -9.40 -7.15
CA LEU A 263 -22.42 -9.83 -7.78
C LEU A 263 -21.74 -8.73 -8.61
N PRO A 264 -22.47 -7.94 -9.44
CA PRO A 264 -21.87 -6.85 -10.20
C PRO A 264 -21.23 -5.80 -9.29
N GLN A 265 -21.82 -5.52 -8.13
CA GLN A 265 -21.34 -4.50 -7.19
C GLN A 265 -20.05 -4.94 -6.49
N VAL A 266 -19.96 -6.22 -6.13
CA VAL A 266 -18.76 -6.82 -5.51
C VAL A 266 -17.62 -6.93 -6.52
N MET A 267 -17.91 -7.27 -7.77
CA MET A 267 -16.90 -7.40 -8.83
C MET A 267 -16.47 -6.07 -9.44
N LEU A 268 -17.26 -5.00 -9.24
CA LEU A 268 -16.94 -3.66 -9.70
C LEU A 268 -15.65 -3.13 -9.05
N LEU A 269 -15.43 -3.42 -7.77
CA LEU A 269 -14.29 -2.88 -7.02
C LEU A 269 -12.94 -3.37 -7.56
N PRO A 270 -12.70 -4.69 -7.75
CA PRO A 270 -11.49 -5.19 -8.41
C PRO A 270 -11.35 -4.69 -9.85
N ALA A 271 -12.44 -4.62 -10.62
CA ALA A 271 -12.40 -4.16 -12.00
C ALA A 271 -12.02 -2.67 -12.10
N LEU A 272 -12.62 -1.82 -11.28
CA LEU A 272 -12.28 -0.40 -11.18
C LEU A 272 -10.85 -0.20 -10.68
N PHE A 273 -10.36 -1.04 -9.76
CA PHE A 273 -8.96 -1.04 -9.35
C PHE A 273 -8.04 -1.37 -10.53
N GLY A 274 -8.34 -2.40 -11.32
CA GLY A 274 -7.59 -2.74 -12.53
C GLY A 274 -7.62 -1.63 -13.59
N ILE A 275 -8.77 -0.98 -13.79
CA ILE A 275 -8.91 0.18 -14.68
C ILE A 275 -8.08 1.37 -14.17
N ALA A 276 -8.10 1.64 -12.87
CA ALA A 276 -7.30 2.70 -12.27
C ALA A 276 -5.80 2.47 -12.45
N LEU A 277 -5.34 1.21 -12.36
CA LEU A 277 -3.94 0.86 -12.68
C LEU A 277 -3.59 1.14 -14.14
N ILE A 278 -4.48 0.80 -15.08
CA ILE A 278 -4.28 1.07 -16.52
C ILE A 278 -4.28 2.58 -16.82
N ILE A 279 -5.20 3.33 -16.21
CA ILE A 279 -5.27 4.79 -16.37
C ILE A 279 -4.00 5.43 -15.80
N ARG A 280 -3.56 5.01 -14.61
CA ARG A 280 -2.31 5.48 -14.01
C ARG A 280 -1.12 5.22 -14.95
N ALA A 281 -1.01 4.00 -15.49
CA ALA A 281 0.06 3.62 -16.42
C ALA A 281 0.08 4.44 -17.72
N ARG A 282 -1.05 5.06 -18.11
CA ARG A 282 -1.17 5.90 -19.32
C ARG A 282 -1.06 7.40 -19.04
N ALA A 283 -1.34 7.81 -17.80
CA ALA A 283 -1.28 9.20 -17.37
C ALA A 283 0.13 9.65 -17.00
N THR A 284 1.06 8.71 -16.85
CA THR A 284 2.50 8.95 -16.72
C THR A 284 3.10 9.06 -18.13
N PRO A 285 3.49 10.28 -18.58
CA PRO A 285 4.06 10.47 -19.91
C PRO A 285 5.43 9.81 -20.08
#